data_AF-A0A376U0T2-F1
#
_entry.id   AF-A0A376U0T2-F1
#
_cell.length_a   1.000
_cell.length_b   1.000
_cell.length_c   1.000
_cell.angle_alpha   90.00
_cell.angle_beta   90.00
_cell.angle_gamma   90.00
#
_symmetry.space_group_name_H-M   'P 1'
#
loop_
_entity.id
_entity.type
_entity.pdbx_description
1 polymer ?
#
loop_
_entity_poly.entity_id
_entity_poly.type
_entity_poly.pdbx_seq_one_letter_code
_entity_poly.pdbx_strand_id
1 'polypeptide(L)'
;MPYGAVLAKGDGEQVAGGETVANWDPHTMPVITEVSGFVRFTDMIDGQTITRQTDELTGLSSLVVLDSAERTAGGKDLRPALKIVDAQGNDVLIPGTDMPAQYFLPGKAIVQLEDGVQISSGDTLARIPQESGGTKDITGGLPRVADLFEARRPKEPAILAEISGIVSFG
;
A
#
# COMPACT_ATOMS: atom_id res chain seq x y z
N MET A 1 -9.84 4.12 -18.76
CA MET A 1 -9.79 2.89 -17.94
C MET A 1 -8.75 3.09 -16.85
N PRO A 2 -9.13 3.07 -15.56
CA PRO A 2 -8.16 3.19 -14.48
C PRO A 2 -7.26 1.95 -14.42
N TYR A 3 -6.05 2.12 -13.87
CA TYR A 3 -5.15 1.01 -13.60
C TYR A 3 -5.81 0.01 -12.65
N GLY A 4 -5.69 -1.27 -12.98
CA GLY A 4 -6.30 -2.38 -12.25
C GLY A 4 -7.82 -2.50 -12.37
N ALA A 5 -8.41 -1.86 -13.38
CA ALA A 5 -9.76 -2.24 -13.81
C ALA A 5 -9.76 -3.68 -14.34
N VAL A 6 -10.74 -4.46 -13.90
CA VAL A 6 -10.99 -5.81 -14.40
C VAL A 6 -11.79 -5.70 -15.68
N LEU A 7 -11.19 -6.12 -16.79
CA LEU A 7 -11.87 -6.19 -18.09
C LEU A 7 -12.71 -7.46 -18.16
N ALA A 8 -13.98 -7.32 -18.57
CA ALA A 8 -14.87 -8.44 -18.84
C ALA A 8 -14.77 -8.94 -20.30
N LYS A 9 -14.06 -8.19 -21.15
CA LYS A 9 -13.96 -8.43 -22.60
C LYS A 9 -12.52 -8.36 -23.09
N GLY A 10 -12.19 -9.24 -24.04
CA GLY A 10 -10.92 -9.26 -24.74
C GLY A 10 -10.86 -8.26 -25.90
N ASP A 11 -9.65 -8.07 -26.44
CA ASP A 11 -9.46 -7.25 -27.63
C ASP A 11 -10.18 -7.86 -28.85
N GLY A 12 -10.93 -7.04 -29.58
CA GLY A 12 -11.74 -7.46 -30.73
C GLY A 12 -12.99 -8.29 -30.41
N GLU A 13 -13.32 -8.50 -29.13
CA GLU A 13 -14.53 -9.24 -28.74
C GLU A 13 -15.81 -8.44 -29.06
N GLN A 14 -16.84 -9.12 -29.57
CA GLN A 14 -18.13 -8.49 -29.87
C GLN A 14 -18.91 -8.24 -28.58
N VAL A 15 -19.59 -7.09 -28.51
CA VAL A 15 -20.40 -6.69 -27.35
C VAL A 15 -21.79 -6.26 -27.78
N ALA A 16 -22.78 -6.54 -26.94
CA ALA A 16 -24.13 -6.01 -27.11
C ALA A 16 -24.30 -4.69 -26.36
N GLY A 17 -25.17 -3.80 -26.86
CA GLY A 17 -25.49 -2.57 -26.15
C GLY A 17 -26.06 -2.83 -24.76
N GLY A 18 -25.45 -2.26 -23.72
CA GLY A 18 -25.83 -2.44 -22.32
C GLY A 18 -24.99 -3.44 -21.52
N GLU A 19 -24.02 -4.11 -22.16
CA GLU A 19 -23.11 -5.04 -21.48
C GLU A 19 -21.98 -4.31 -20.72
N THR A 20 -21.69 -4.76 -19.49
CA THR A 20 -20.57 -4.25 -18.69
C THR A 20 -19.25 -4.81 -19.24
N VAL A 21 -18.40 -3.93 -19.78
CA VAL A 21 -17.11 -4.32 -20.37
C VAL A 21 -15.95 -4.26 -19.38
N ALA A 22 -16.11 -3.58 -18.24
CA ALA A 22 -15.10 -3.49 -17.20
C ALA A 22 -15.67 -3.04 -15.84
N ASN A 23 -14.95 -3.36 -14.76
CA ASN A 23 -15.30 -2.95 -13.39
C ASN A 23 -14.06 -2.56 -12.58
N TRP A 24 -14.21 -1.65 -11.62
CA TRP A 24 -13.16 -1.25 -10.68
C TRP A 24 -13.76 -0.73 -9.38
N ASP A 25 -12.94 -0.69 -8.32
CA ASP A 25 -13.30 -0.08 -7.04
C ASP A 25 -13.11 1.46 -7.14
N PRO A 26 -14.14 2.28 -6.87
CA PRO A 26 -14.03 3.74 -6.94
C PRO A 26 -13.32 4.38 -5.74
N HIS A 27 -13.02 3.60 -4.68
CA HIS A 27 -12.46 4.10 -3.43
C HIS A 27 -11.04 3.60 -3.18
N THR A 28 -10.59 2.64 -3.98
CA THR A 28 -9.23 2.13 -3.89
C THR A 28 -8.59 2.02 -5.26
N MET A 29 -7.32 2.38 -5.33
CA MET A 29 -6.47 2.05 -6.46
C MET A 29 -5.72 0.77 -6.11
N PRO A 30 -5.97 -0.35 -6.80
CA PRO A 30 -5.27 -1.59 -6.54
C PRO A 30 -3.83 -1.48 -7.05
N VAL A 31 -2.90 -2.11 -6.34
CA VAL A 31 -1.54 -2.40 -6.80
C VAL A 31 -1.56 -3.84 -7.31
N ILE A 32 -1.29 -4.06 -8.58
CA ILE A 32 -1.43 -5.37 -9.23
C ILE A 32 -0.07 -5.84 -9.72
N THR A 33 0.16 -7.14 -9.66
CA THR A 33 1.38 -7.75 -10.18
C THR A 33 1.25 -8.19 -11.64
N GLU A 34 2.30 -7.98 -12.43
CA GLU A 34 2.41 -8.49 -13.80
C GLU A 34 3.00 -9.92 -13.84
N VAL A 35 3.50 -10.43 -12.71
CA VAL A 35 4.25 -11.70 -12.63
C VAL A 35 3.70 -12.63 -11.56
N SER A 36 3.90 -13.93 -11.75
CA SER A 36 3.58 -14.93 -10.73
C SER A 36 4.82 -15.27 -9.90
N GLY A 37 4.65 -15.58 -8.62
CA GLY A 37 5.75 -15.94 -7.73
C GLY A 37 5.33 -15.93 -6.26
N PHE A 38 6.28 -15.61 -5.39
CA PHE A 38 6.06 -15.44 -3.96
C PHE A 38 6.29 -13.98 -3.57
N VAL A 39 5.42 -13.45 -2.71
CA VAL A 39 5.59 -12.11 -2.16
C VAL A 39 6.78 -12.10 -1.20
N ARG A 40 7.61 -11.07 -1.30
CA ARG A 40 8.67 -10.74 -0.37
C ARG A 40 8.54 -9.30 0.10
N PHE A 41 8.43 -9.10 1.39
CA PHE A 41 8.40 -7.76 1.98
C PHE A 41 9.80 -7.14 1.98
N THR A 42 9.90 -5.88 1.54
CA THR A 42 11.14 -5.10 1.54
C THR A 42 10.89 -3.79 2.28
N ASP A 43 11.75 -3.43 3.24
CA ASP A 43 11.61 -2.21 4.06
C ASP A 43 10.26 -2.09 4.81
N MET A 44 9.55 -3.20 5.02
CA MET A 44 8.29 -3.28 5.76
C MET A 44 8.57 -3.85 7.16
N ILE A 45 8.67 -2.96 8.14
CA ILE A 45 9.00 -3.28 9.53
C ILE A 45 7.86 -2.78 10.41
N ASP A 46 7.29 -3.69 11.20
CA ASP A 46 6.21 -3.38 12.15
C ASP A 46 6.63 -2.27 13.13
N GLY A 47 5.76 -1.27 13.27
CA GLY A 47 5.96 -0.09 14.11
C GLY A 47 6.93 0.95 13.55
N GLN A 48 7.65 0.67 12.46
CA GLN A 48 8.56 1.64 11.83
C GLN A 48 8.05 2.13 10.47
N THR A 49 7.59 1.22 9.61
CA THR A 49 7.08 1.56 8.28
C THR A 49 5.69 1.00 8.00
N ILE A 50 5.24 0.01 8.77
CA ILE A 50 3.89 -0.55 8.71
C ILE A 50 3.30 -0.71 10.11
N THR A 51 1.98 -0.75 10.20
CA THR A 51 1.24 -1.09 11.42
C THR A 51 0.13 -2.09 11.09
N ARG A 52 -0.20 -2.97 12.04
CA ARG A 52 -1.32 -3.89 11.88
C ARG A 52 -2.61 -3.24 12.33
N GLN A 53 -3.60 -3.21 11.45
CA GLN A 53 -4.95 -2.75 11.73
C GLN A 53 -5.90 -3.93 11.62
N THR A 54 -6.64 -4.20 12.70
CA THR A 54 -7.71 -5.19 12.68
C THR A 54 -9.03 -4.48 12.51
N ASP A 55 -9.80 -4.88 11.51
CA ASP A 55 -11.16 -4.41 11.32
C ASP A 55 -12.06 -5.08 12.36
N GLU A 56 -12.69 -4.28 13.23
CA GLU A 56 -13.50 -4.79 14.36
C GLU A 56 -14.80 -5.49 13.91
N LEU A 57 -15.29 -5.19 12.70
CA LEU A 57 -16.52 -5.78 12.18
C LEU A 57 -16.27 -7.16 11.59
N THR A 58 -15.17 -7.30 10.84
CA THR A 58 -14.83 -8.53 10.10
C THR A 58 -13.79 -9.40 10.81
N GLY A 59 -13.06 -8.85 11.77
CA GLY A 59 -11.93 -9.50 12.44
C GLY A 59 -10.69 -9.67 11.54
N LEU A 60 -10.73 -9.18 10.29
CA LEU A 60 -9.62 -9.29 9.36
C LEU A 60 -8.51 -8.32 9.74
N SER A 61 -7.29 -8.81 9.80
CA SER A 61 -6.10 -7.99 10.02
C SER A 61 -5.47 -7.60 8.69
N SER A 62 -5.19 -6.32 8.52
CA SER A 62 -4.48 -5.75 7.37
C SER A 62 -3.22 -5.02 7.87
N LEU A 63 -2.20 -4.92 7.04
CA LEU A 63 -1.04 -4.08 7.29
C LEU A 63 -1.26 -2.73 6.60
N VAL A 64 -1.10 -1.64 7.33
CA VAL A 64 -1.19 -0.28 6.79
C VAL A 64 0.20 0.33 6.79
N VAL A 65 0.62 0.83 5.63
CA VAL A 65 1.89 1.55 5.48
C VAL A 65 1.78 2.92 6.16
N LEU A 66 2.74 3.22 7.04
CA LEU A 66 2.79 4.49 7.77
C LEU A 66 3.24 5.63 6.84
N ASP A 67 2.61 6.79 6.98
CA ASP A 67 3.08 8.02 6.34
C ASP A 67 4.46 8.40 6.87
N SER A 68 5.31 9.03 6.06
CA SER A 68 6.67 9.42 6.47
C SER A 68 6.72 10.28 7.74
N ALA A 69 5.65 11.01 8.05
CA ALA A 69 5.51 11.81 9.27
C ALA A 69 5.26 10.97 10.54
N GLU A 70 4.69 9.77 10.38
CA GLU A 70 4.33 8.85 11.48
C GLU A 70 5.47 7.87 11.81
N ARG A 71 6.49 7.79 10.96
CA ARG A 71 7.60 6.83 11.11
C ARG A 71 8.57 7.26 12.21
N THR A 72 9.09 6.25 12.93
CA THR A 72 10.20 6.43 13.86
C THR A 72 11.46 6.94 13.15
N ALA A 73 12.43 7.46 13.91
CA ALA A 73 13.69 7.95 13.34
C ALA A 73 14.40 6.89 12.46
N GLY A 74 14.40 5.62 12.89
CA GLY A 74 14.96 4.50 12.12
C GLY A 74 14.17 4.13 10.85
N GLY A 75 12.90 4.52 10.75
CA GLY A 75 12.02 4.19 9.61
C GLY A 75 11.85 5.30 8.58
N LYS A 76 12.36 6.52 8.81
CA LYS A 76 12.13 7.68 7.94
C LYS A 76 12.63 7.50 6.50
N ASP A 77 13.80 6.89 6.33
CA ASP A 77 14.43 6.72 5.02
C ASP A 77 14.07 5.40 4.34
N LEU A 78 13.38 4.49 5.04
CA LEU A 78 12.94 3.21 4.50
C LEU A 78 11.89 3.40 3.39
N ARG A 79 11.88 2.50 2.40
CA ARG A 79 11.00 2.55 1.23
C ARG A 79 10.18 1.26 1.16
N PRO A 80 9.08 1.15 1.95
CA PRO A 80 8.29 -0.07 2.02
C PRO A 80 7.82 -0.47 0.62
N ALA A 81 8.06 -1.73 0.26
CA ALA A 81 7.76 -2.28 -1.05
C ALA A 81 7.44 -3.77 -0.97
N LEU A 82 6.62 -4.23 -1.90
CA LEU A 82 6.35 -5.64 -2.14
C LEU A 82 7.18 -6.08 -3.34
N LYS A 83 7.99 -7.12 -3.17
CA LYS A 83 8.82 -7.69 -4.21
C LYS A 83 8.34 -9.09 -4.57
N ILE A 84 8.43 -9.49 -5.83
CA ILE A 84 8.07 -10.85 -6.24
C ILE A 84 9.33 -11.66 -6.51
N VAL A 85 9.38 -12.85 -5.93
CA VAL A 85 10.51 -13.77 -6.02
C VAL A 85 10.09 -15.15 -6.48
N ASP A 86 11.02 -15.91 -7.04
CA ASP A 86 10.82 -17.30 -7.40
C ASP A 86 10.86 -18.23 -6.16
N ALA A 87 10.65 -19.53 -6.36
CA ALA A 87 10.66 -20.52 -5.27
C ALA A 87 12.04 -20.66 -4.59
N GLN A 88 13.11 -20.20 -5.23
CA GLN A 88 14.48 -20.19 -4.72
C GLN A 88 14.82 -18.85 -4.03
N GLY A 89 13.92 -17.87 -4.11
CA GLY A 89 14.07 -16.55 -3.54
C GLY A 89 14.82 -15.56 -4.43
N ASN A 90 15.03 -15.85 -5.72
CA ASN A 90 15.60 -14.90 -6.67
C ASN A 90 14.52 -13.95 -7.20
N ASP A 91 14.93 -12.78 -7.64
CA ASP A 91 14.03 -11.76 -8.16
C ASP A 91 13.36 -12.21 -9.47
N VAL A 92 12.04 -12.11 -9.53
CA VAL A 92 11.31 -12.24 -10.79
C VAL A 92 11.36 -10.91 -11.51
N LEU A 93 11.69 -10.91 -12.81
CA LEU A 93 11.78 -9.72 -13.63
C LEU A 93 10.44 -9.40 -14.31
N ILE A 94 10.13 -8.12 -14.49
CA ILE A 94 8.91 -7.68 -15.18
C ILE A 94 9.04 -8.04 -16.68
N PRO A 95 8.05 -8.74 -17.29
CA PRO A 95 8.12 -9.17 -18.67
C PRO A 95 8.42 -8.03 -19.64
N GLY A 96 9.41 -8.23 -20.50
CA GLY A 96 9.86 -7.21 -21.46
C GLY A 96 10.85 -6.18 -20.89
N THR A 97 11.30 -6.34 -19.64
CA THR A 97 12.32 -5.49 -19.01
C THR A 97 13.31 -6.33 -18.19
N ASP A 98 14.47 -5.75 -17.87
CA ASP A 98 15.44 -6.35 -16.95
C ASP A 98 15.25 -5.87 -15.49
N MET A 99 14.08 -5.30 -15.18
CA MET A 99 13.78 -4.73 -13.86
C MET A 99 13.13 -5.77 -12.94
N PRO A 100 13.59 -5.89 -11.67
CA PRO A 100 12.91 -6.70 -10.67
C PRO A 100 11.46 -6.24 -10.46
N ALA A 101 10.55 -7.19 -10.28
CA ALA A 101 9.16 -6.95 -9.93
C ALA A 101 9.08 -6.48 -8.47
N GLN A 102 9.24 -5.17 -8.29
CA GLN A 102 9.21 -4.50 -7.00
C GLN A 102 8.24 -3.31 -7.05
N TYR A 103 7.26 -3.34 -6.16
CA TYR A 103 6.15 -2.38 -6.09
C TYR A 103 6.28 -1.56 -4.81
N PHE A 104 6.70 -0.30 -4.94
CA PHE A 104 6.79 0.62 -3.81
C PHE A 104 5.41 1.03 -3.33
N LEU A 105 5.23 1.04 -2.02
CA LEU A 105 3.97 1.40 -1.39
C LEU A 105 4.05 2.78 -0.73
N PRO A 106 3.15 3.71 -1.08
CA PRO A 106 3.06 4.98 -0.38
C PRO A 106 2.45 4.79 1.02
N GLY A 107 2.54 5.84 1.84
CA GLY A 107 1.80 5.90 3.10
C GLY A 107 0.30 5.70 2.87
N LYS A 108 -0.36 5.10 3.86
CA LYS A 108 -1.77 4.67 3.86
C LYS A 108 -2.12 3.53 2.91
N ALA A 109 -1.17 2.98 2.16
CA ALA A 109 -1.41 1.75 1.40
C ALA A 109 -1.76 0.61 2.36
N ILE A 110 -2.76 -0.18 1.99
CA ILE A 110 -3.28 -1.29 2.78
C ILE A 110 -2.89 -2.60 2.10
N VAL A 111 -2.16 -3.44 2.82
CA VAL A 111 -1.69 -4.76 2.38
C VAL A 111 -2.47 -5.83 3.14
N GLN A 112 -3.08 -6.76 2.39
CA GLN A 112 -3.85 -7.88 2.93
C GLN A 112 -3.20 -9.23 2.64
N LEU A 113 -1.92 -9.20 2.27
CA LEU A 113 -1.10 -10.37 2.02
C LEU A 113 -0.11 -10.55 3.16
N GLU A 114 0.38 -11.78 3.31
CA GLU A 114 1.48 -12.12 4.21
C GLU A 114 2.75 -12.34 3.40
N ASP A 115 3.90 -12.17 4.06
CA ASP A 115 5.20 -12.45 3.47
C ASP A 115 5.33 -13.94 3.10
N GLY A 116 5.84 -14.24 1.92
CA GLY A 116 5.98 -15.60 1.40
C GLY A 116 4.71 -16.21 0.80
N VAL A 117 3.59 -15.49 0.71
CA VAL A 117 2.38 -15.99 0.02
C VAL A 117 2.62 -16.09 -1.48
N GLN A 118 2.13 -17.17 -2.08
CA GLN A 118 2.14 -17.36 -3.54
C GLN A 118 1.05 -16.51 -4.21
N ILE A 119 1.42 -15.82 -5.28
CA ILE A 119 0.56 -14.93 -6.07
C ILE A 119 0.70 -15.22 -7.57
N SER A 120 -0.32 -14.88 -8.33
CA SER A 120 -0.37 -14.99 -9.78
C SER A 120 -0.38 -13.62 -10.45
N SER A 121 0.10 -13.56 -11.69
CA SER A 121 -0.06 -12.37 -12.55
C SER A 121 -1.53 -11.94 -12.58
N GLY A 122 -1.79 -10.66 -12.31
CA GLY A 122 -3.12 -10.07 -12.18
C GLY A 122 -3.65 -9.97 -10.75
N ASP A 123 -3.01 -10.60 -9.77
CA ASP A 123 -3.43 -10.52 -8.37
C ASP A 123 -3.17 -9.14 -7.75
N THR A 124 -4.05 -8.74 -6.84
CA THR A 124 -3.92 -7.48 -6.10
C THR A 124 -3.00 -7.66 -4.89
N LEU A 125 -1.90 -6.91 -4.87
CA LEU A 125 -0.89 -6.89 -3.82
C LEU A 125 -1.26 -5.97 -2.66
N ALA A 126 -1.80 -4.79 -2.97
CA ALA A 126 -2.17 -3.77 -2.01
C ALA A 126 -3.33 -2.93 -2.55
N ARG A 127 -3.98 -2.16 -1.68
CA ARG A 127 -4.99 -1.18 -2.03
C ARG A 127 -4.59 0.18 -1.48
N ILE A 128 -4.57 1.19 -2.34
CA ILE A 128 -4.28 2.57 -1.95
C ILE A 128 -5.63 3.29 -1.85
N PRO A 129 -6.07 3.70 -0.64
CA PRO A 129 -7.30 4.46 -0.49
C PRO A 129 -7.22 5.75 -1.31
N GLN A 130 -8.25 6.00 -2.11
CA GLN A 130 -8.42 7.25 -2.82
C GLN A 130 -9.58 8.01 -2.19
N GLU A 131 -9.32 9.23 -1.75
CA GLU A 131 -10.41 10.14 -1.46
C GLU A 131 -11.14 10.45 -2.77
N SER A 132 -12.45 10.23 -2.78
CA SER A 132 -13.31 10.63 -3.89
C SER A 132 -13.27 12.15 -4.00
N GLY A 133 -12.42 12.66 -4.88
CA GLY A 133 -12.26 14.09 -5.14
C GLY A 133 -13.54 14.68 -5.74
N GLY A 134 -14.50 15.03 -4.89
CA GLY A 134 -15.54 15.99 -5.20
C GLY A 134 -15.02 17.40 -4.96
N THR A 135 -15.54 18.39 -5.69
CA THR A 135 -15.37 19.82 -5.41
C THR A 135 -15.99 20.17 -4.05
N LYS A 136 -15.31 19.80 -2.95
CA LYS A 136 -15.60 20.28 -1.61
C LYS A 136 -14.70 21.48 -1.30
N ASP A 137 -15.30 22.42 -0.58
CA ASP A 137 -14.73 23.70 -0.21
C ASP A 137 -13.33 23.54 0.43
N ILE A 138 -12.31 24.09 -0.25
CA ILE A 138 -10.86 24.00 0.06
C ILE A 138 -10.47 24.71 1.37
N THR A 139 -11.41 25.41 2.02
CA THR A 139 -11.15 26.20 3.24
C THR A 139 -10.98 25.36 4.51
N GLY A 140 -11.32 24.07 4.50
CA GLY A 140 -11.27 23.20 5.70
C GLY A 140 -9.89 22.65 6.09
N GLY A 141 -8.88 22.71 5.22
CA GLY A 141 -7.61 22.00 5.39
C GLY A 141 -6.39 22.81 5.85
N LEU A 142 -6.50 24.14 5.94
CA LEU A 142 -5.36 25.04 6.22
C LEU A 142 -4.57 24.74 7.51
N PRO A 143 -5.17 24.29 8.64
CA PRO A 143 -4.43 24.09 9.88
C PRO A 143 -3.28 23.08 9.77
N ARG A 144 -3.49 21.96 9.05
CA ARG A 144 -2.45 20.94 8.83
C ARG A 144 -1.33 21.42 7.91
N VAL A 145 -1.68 22.29 6.96
CA VAL A 145 -0.72 22.86 6.00
C VAL A 145 0.20 23.86 6.72
N ALA A 146 -0.31 24.67 7.65
CA ALA A 146 0.49 25.59 8.44
C ALA A 146 1.59 24.87 9.24
N ASP A 147 1.27 23.77 9.91
CA ASP A 147 2.25 22.98 10.67
C ASP A 147 3.35 22.38 9.77
N LEU A 148 2.99 21.96 8.54
CA LEU A 148 3.95 21.45 7.55
C LEU A 148 4.92 22.53 7.06
N PHE A 149 4.45 23.76 6.86
CA PHE A 149 5.29 24.88 6.41
C PHE A 149 6.10 25.53 7.53
N GLU A 150 5.62 25.49 8.78
CA GLU A 150 6.34 26.02 9.93
C GLU A 150 7.36 25.03 10.53
N ALA A 151 7.39 23.77 10.05
CA ALA A 151 8.29 22.70 10.49
C ALA A 151 8.32 22.51 12.02
N ARG A 152 7.19 22.73 12.70
CA ARG A 152 7.09 22.67 14.16
C ARG A 152 7.03 21.23 14.64
N ARG A 153 7.72 20.94 15.75
CA ARG A 153 7.51 19.69 16.49
C ARG A 153 6.18 19.76 17.25
N PRO A 154 5.43 18.65 17.38
CA PRO A 154 4.19 18.61 18.17
C PRO A 154 4.43 19.12 19.59
N LYS A 155 3.48 19.91 20.13
CA LYS A 155 3.58 20.48 21.48
C LYS A 155 3.53 19.42 22.59
N GLU A 156 2.79 18.34 22.34
CA GLU A 156 2.73 17.15 23.20
C GLU A 156 3.22 15.93 22.40
N PRO A 157 4.47 15.49 22.60
CA PRO A 157 5.00 14.36 21.85
C PRO A 157 4.48 13.04 22.41
N ALA A 158 3.73 12.29 21.61
CA ALA A 158 3.55 10.85 21.83
C ALA A 158 4.86 10.13 21.51
N ILE A 159 5.35 9.31 22.44
CA ILE A 159 6.63 8.61 22.29
C ILE A 159 6.36 7.21 21.73
N LEU A 160 6.97 6.90 20.58
CA LEU A 160 7.08 5.55 20.05
C LEU A 160 8.40 4.94 20.53
N ALA A 161 8.38 3.66 20.91
CA ALA A 161 9.59 2.97 21.36
C ALA A 161 10.59 2.82 20.21
N GLU A 162 11.82 3.32 20.40
CA GLU A 162 12.88 3.26 19.37
C GLU A 162 13.62 1.93 19.36
N ILE A 163 13.56 1.17 20.47
CA ILE A 163 14.25 -0.10 20.63
C ILE A 163 13.25 -1.25 20.66
N SER A 164 13.59 -2.34 19.98
CA SER A 164 12.86 -3.60 20.10
C SER A 164 13.23 -4.26 21.44
N GLY A 165 12.23 -4.68 22.22
CA GLY A 165 12.48 -5.38 23.47
C GLY A 165 11.33 -5.32 24.48
N ILE A 166 11.62 -5.73 25.71
CA ILE A 166 10.69 -5.71 26.83
C ILE A 166 10.68 -4.30 27.41
N VAL A 167 9.49 -3.69 27.46
CA VAL A 167 9.28 -2.36 28.05
C VAL A 167 8.75 -2.55 29.47
N SER A 168 9.41 -1.93 30.46
CA SER A 168 8.95 -1.87 31.85
C SER A 168 8.98 -0.44 32.36
N PHE A 169 7.96 -0.07 33.13
CA PHE A 169 7.99 1.13 33.97
C PHE A 169 8.56 0.73 35.33
N GLY A 170 9.48 1.54 35.85
CA GLY A 170 9.98 1.41 37.22
C GLY A 170 8.98 1.95 38.23
#